data_AF-A0A1G9M3D4-F1
#
_entry.id   AF-A0A1G9M3D4-F1
#
_cell.length_a   1.000
_cell.length_b   1.000
_cell.length_c   1.000
_cell.angle_alpha   90.00
_cell.angle_beta   90.00
_cell.angle_gamma   90.00
#
_symmetry.space_group_name_H-M   'P 1'
#
loop_
_entity.id
_entity.type
_entity.pdbx_description
1 polymer ?
#
loop_
_entity_poly.entity_id
_entity_poly.type
_entity_poly.pdbx_seq_one_letter_code
_entity_poly.pdbx_strand_id
1 'polypeptide(L)' 'MAKIEIKGTPEKLDRIAIFLKANSIPHVIIDDYGNHSKEDSEKYRDLMSRHNH' A
#
# COMPACT_ATOMS: atom_id res chain seq x y z
N MET A 1 12.90 -5.79 -16.31
CA MET A 1 11.52 -5.72 -15.78
C MET A 1 11.26 -4.30 -15.32
N ALA A 2 10.14 -3.69 -15.73
CA ALA A 2 9.76 -2.36 -15.27
C ALA A 2 9.18 -2.46 -13.85
N LYS A 3 9.51 -1.49 -13.00
CA LYS A 3 8.89 -1.30 -11.68
C LYS A 3 8.05 -0.03 -11.73
N ILE A 4 6.86 -0.07 -11.14
CA ILE A 4 5.99 1.10 -11.01
C ILE A 4 5.87 1.41 -9.53
N GLU A 5 6.16 2.64 -9.15
CA GLU A 5 5.98 3.15 -7.79
C GLU A 5 4.74 4.04 -7.76
N ILE A 6 3.86 3.80 -6.79
CA ILE A 6 2.60 4.53 -6.63
C ILE A 6 2.62 5.21 -5.27
N LYS A 7 2.60 6.55 -5.26
CA LYS A 7 2.50 7.35 -4.04
C LYS A 7 1.06 7.83 -3.83
N GLY A 8 0.57 7.75 -2.60
CA GLY A 8 -0.78 8.18 -2.25
C GLY A 8 -1.09 7.97 -0.77
N THR A 9 -2.25 8.45 -0.32
CA THR A 9 -2.74 8.22 1.05
C THR A 9 -3.07 6.75 1.28
N PRO A 10 -3.18 6.28 2.54
CA PRO A 10 -3.53 4.90 2.85
C PRO A 10 -4.81 4.43 2.13
N GLU A 11 -5.83 5.28 2.07
CA GLU A 11 -7.12 4.95 1.45
C GLU A 11 -6.99 4.77 -0.07
N LYS A 12 -6.13 5.57 -0.71
CA LYS A 12 -5.88 5.45 -2.15
C LYS A 12 -5.11 4.16 -2.45
N LEU A 13 -4.10 3.84 -1.63
CA LEU A 13 -3.35 2.60 -1.77
C LEU A 13 -4.22 1.37 -1.51
N ASP A 14 -5.18 1.43 -0.58
CA ASP A 14 -6.15 0.36 -0.32
C ASP A 14 -6.98 0.03 -1.56
N ARG A 15 -7.55 1.06 -2.21
CA ARG A 15 -8.34 0.86 -3.44
C ARG A 15 -7.50 0.26 -4.56
N ILE A 16 -6.24 0.67 -4.68
CA ILE A 16 -5.32 0.15 -5.69
C ILE A 16 -4.96 -1.30 -5.39
N ALA A 17 -4.66 -1.64 -4.14
CA ALA A 17 -4.35 -3.01 -3.72
C ALA A 17 -5.53 -3.96 -4.02
N ILE A 18 -6.76 -3.55 -3.72
CA ILE A 18 -7.98 -4.29 -4.06
C ILE A 18 -8.08 -4.52 -5.57
N PHE A 19 -7.84 -3.49 -6.37
CA PHE A 19 -7.87 -3.60 -7.83
C PHE A 19 -6.79 -4.57 -8.36
N LEU A 20 -5.56 -4.47 -7.87
CA LEU A 20 -4.46 -5.34 -8.28
C LEU A 20 -4.73 -6.80 -7.91
N LYS A 21 -5.24 -7.05 -6.70
CA LYS A 21 -5.65 -8.38 -6.23
C LYS A 21 -6.78 -8.96 -7.09
N ALA A 22 -7.80 -8.16 -7.41
CA ALA A 22 -8.92 -8.58 -8.24
C ALA A 22 -8.49 -8.97 -9.68
N ASN A 23 -7.40 -8.40 -10.18
CA ASN A 23 -6.84 -8.71 -11.49
C ASN A 23 -5.69 -9.74 -11.44
N SER A 24 -5.44 -10.38 -10.29
CA SER A 24 -4.34 -11.34 -10.09
C SER A 24 -2.96 -10.74 -10.43
N ILE A 25 -2.77 -9.44 -10.20
CA ILE A 25 -1.51 -8.75 -10.43
C ILE A 25 -0.68 -8.80 -9.13
N PRO A 26 0.51 -9.44 -9.14
CA PRO A 26 1.39 -9.47 -7.98
C PRO A 26 1.85 -8.07 -7.61
N HIS A 27 1.76 -7.74 -6.32
CA HIS A 27 2.17 -6.44 -5.79
C HIS A 27 2.58 -6.57 -4.33
N VAL A 28 3.27 -5.55 -3.83
CA VAL A 28 3.65 -5.43 -2.42
C VAL A 28 3.50 -3.96 -2.01
N ILE A 29 2.90 -3.73 -0.86
CA ILE A 29 2.84 -2.41 -0.24
C ILE A 29 4.04 -2.31 0.69
N ILE A 30 4.82 -1.23 0.56
CA ILE A 30 6.00 -0.99 1.39
C ILE A 30 5.82 0.31 2.18
N ASP A 31 6.46 0.37 3.34
CA ASP A 31 6.56 1.60 4.12
C ASP A 31 7.44 2.61 3.37
N ASP A 32 7.02 3.87 3.30
CA ASP A 32 7.79 4.95 2.66
C ASP A 32 8.85 5.53 3.62
N TYR A 33 8.97 5.03 4.86
CA TYR A 33 9.87 5.52 5.91
C TYR A 33 9.82 7.05 6.10
N GLY A 34 8.73 7.68 5.62
CA GLY A 34 8.52 9.10 5.61
C GLY A 34 8.12 9.61 6.98
N ASN A 35 8.26 10.92 7.19
CA ASN A 35 7.89 11.57 8.44
C ASN A 35 6.35 11.74 8.52
N HIS A 36 5.65 10.61 8.64
CA HIS A 36 4.20 10.56 8.78
C HIS A 36 3.78 10.89 10.21
N SER A 37 2.54 11.35 10.37
CA SER A 37 1.93 11.41 11.70
C SER A 37 1.81 9.98 12.26
N LYS A 38 1.82 9.83 13.59
CA LYS A 38 1.68 8.50 14.23
C LYS A 38 0.40 7.77 13.77
N GLU A 39 -0.68 8.51 13.59
CA GLU A 39 -1.96 7.98 13.12
C GLU A 39 -1.85 7.43 11.68
N ASP A 40 -1.17 8.17 10.79
CA ASP A 40 -0.96 7.71 9.42
C ASP A 40 -0.05 6.47 9.37
N SER A 41 1.02 6.44 10.18
CA SER A 41 1.89 5.27 10.30
C SER A 41 1.12 4.01 10.71
N GLU A 42 0.19 4.13 11.66
CA GLU A 42 -0.68 3.03 12.09
C GLU A 42 -1.58 2.55 10.95
N LYS A 43 -2.21 3.48 10.20
CA LYS A 43 -3.05 3.15 9.02
C LYS A 43 -2.25 2.45 7.92
N TYR A 44 -1.02 2.89 7.62
CA TYR A 44 -0.17 2.22 6.65
C TYR A 44 0.23 0.82 7.12
N ARG A 45 0.52 0.64 8.41
CA ARG A 45 0.86 -0.67 8.96
C ARG A 45 -0.30 -1.65 8.86
N ASP A 46 -1.52 -1.22 9.20
CA ASP A 46 -2.72 -2.02 9.06
C ASP A 46 -3.02 -2.36 7.59
N LEU A 47 -2.77 -1.41 6.68
CA LEU A 47 -2.89 -1.64 5.24
C LEU A 47 -1.94 -2.73 4.75
N MET A 48 -0.66 -2.65 5.12
CA MET A 48 0.35 -3.65 4.76
C MET A 48 -0.03 -5.03 5.31
N SER A 49 -0.49 -5.11 6.56
CA SER A 49 -0.95 -6.36 7.17
C SER A 49 -2.15 -6.99 6.46
N ARG A 50 -3.01 -6.20 5.79
CA ARG A 50 -4.18 -6.74 5.08
C ARG A 50 -3.86 -7.27 3.69
N HIS A 51 -2.89 -6.67 3.01
CA HIS A 51 -2.68 -6.90 1.56
C HIS A 51 -1.41 -7.64 1.19
N ASN A 52 -0.39 -7.67 2.05
CA ASN A 52 0.89 -8.32 1.74
C ASN A 52 0.93 -9.84 2.03
N HIS A 53 -0.23 -10.52 2.04
CA HIS A 53 -0.35 -11.97 2.29
C HIS A 53 -0.58 -12.77 1.00
#